data_AF-A0A0Q8D4A8-F1
#
_entry.id   AF-A0A0Q8D4A8-F1
#
_cell.length_a   1.000
_cell.length_b   1.000
_cell.length_c   1.000
_cell.angle_alpha   90.00
_cell.angle_beta   90.00
_cell.angle_gamma   90.00
#
_symmetry.space_group_name_H-M   'P 1'
#
loop_
_entity.id
_entity.type
_entity.pdbx_description
1 polymer ?
#
loop_
_entity_poly.entity_id
_entity_poly.type
_entity_poly.pdbx_seq_one_letter_code
_entity_poly.pdbx_strand_id
1 'polypeptide(L)'
;MLAAALAMAGVVHAAGKAPAKSLSKDALPAGFAVGKGQPPLTLKVDVADGKASSTVVSDAAQANVTASGGADGGETMLTIRHDLAVAIKFDLYISSDGERFEYTSSCAVTPGISSFEMWSRPIRAFALGNPRVVPADRMACD
;
A
#
# COMPACT_ATOMS: atom_id res chain seq x y z
N MET A 1 -42.91 -0.01 33.32
CA MET A 1 -41.79 0.80 32.79
C MET A 1 -40.76 -0.16 32.22
N LEU A 2 -40.58 -0.16 30.90
CA LEU A 2 -39.55 -0.94 30.20
C LEU A 2 -38.18 -0.26 30.42
N ALA A 3 -37.17 -1.02 30.82
CA ALA A 3 -35.78 -0.60 30.77
C ALA A 3 -35.02 -1.51 29.80
N ALA A 4 -34.70 -0.96 28.62
CA ALA A 4 -33.88 -1.61 27.62
C ALA A 4 -32.41 -1.53 28.05
N ALA A 5 -31.76 -2.69 28.23
CA ALA A 5 -30.31 -2.75 28.42
C ALA A 5 -29.63 -2.62 27.05
N LEU A 6 -28.95 -1.48 26.85
CA LEU A 6 -28.12 -1.24 25.68
C LEU A 6 -26.88 -2.15 25.75
N ALA A 7 -26.83 -3.16 24.87
CA ALA A 7 -25.62 -3.94 24.66
C ALA A 7 -24.58 -3.07 23.95
N MET A 8 -23.54 -2.67 24.68
CA MET A 8 -22.36 -2.02 24.10
C MET A 8 -21.60 -3.08 23.29
N ALA A 9 -21.86 -3.13 21.99
CA ALA A 9 -21.06 -3.88 21.04
C ALA A 9 -19.68 -3.20 20.95
N GLY A 10 -18.75 -3.65 21.79
CA GLY A 10 -17.35 -3.28 21.68
C GLY A 10 -16.82 -3.73 20.32
N VAL A 11 -16.49 -2.76 19.46
CA VAL A 11 -15.75 -3.01 18.23
C VAL A 11 -14.34 -3.41 18.66
N VAL A 12 -14.10 -4.72 18.75
CA VAL A 12 -12.77 -5.28 18.97
C VAL A 12 -11.90 -4.80 17.81
N HIS A 13 -10.98 -3.86 18.09
CA HIS A 13 -9.92 -3.47 17.17
C HIS A 13 -9.13 -4.73 16.84
N ALA A 14 -9.25 -5.21 15.60
CA ALA A 14 -8.37 -6.25 15.10
C ALA A 14 -6.95 -5.67 15.09
N ALA A 15 -6.12 -6.09 16.04
CA ALA A 15 -4.68 -6.09 15.84
C ALA A 15 -4.43 -6.85 14.52
N GLY A 16 -3.98 -6.12 13.50
CA GLY A 16 -3.92 -6.62 12.13
C GLY A 16 -3.14 -7.93 12.06
N LYS A 17 -3.77 -8.97 11.51
CA LYS A 17 -3.11 -10.25 11.21
C LYS A 17 -1.87 -9.96 10.37
N ALA A 18 -0.74 -10.56 10.72
CA ALA A 18 0.48 -10.45 9.93
C ALA A 18 0.19 -10.82 8.46
N PRO A 19 0.73 -10.07 7.49
CA PRO A 19 0.49 -10.32 6.08
C PRO A 19 0.97 -11.73 5.71
N ALA A 20 0.23 -12.39 4.83
CA ALA A 20 0.65 -13.68 4.31
C ALA A 20 1.92 -13.49 3.47
N LYS A 21 2.91 -14.38 3.62
CA LYS A 21 4.18 -14.24 2.91
C LYS A 21 4.04 -14.36 1.38
N SER A 22 3.09 -15.17 0.92
CA SER A 22 2.80 -15.35 -0.50
C SER A 22 1.31 -15.62 -0.72
N LEU A 23 0.76 -15.05 -1.79
CA LEU A 23 -0.64 -15.12 -2.17
C LEU A 23 -0.76 -15.37 -3.69
N SER A 24 -1.82 -16.05 -4.12
CA SER A 24 -2.28 -15.92 -5.51
C SER A 24 -2.97 -14.58 -5.69
N LYS A 25 -3.06 -14.11 -6.93
CA LYS A 25 -3.68 -12.83 -7.28
C LYS A 25 -5.11 -12.66 -6.75
N ASP A 26 -5.92 -13.71 -6.82
CA ASP A 26 -7.31 -13.76 -6.32
C ASP A 26 -7.40 -13.77 -4.78
N ALA A 27 -6.32 -14.11 -4.09
CA ALA A 27 -6.21 -14.10 -2.64
C ALA A 27 -5.65 -12.79 -2.08
N LEU A 28 -5.34 -11.80 -2.93
CA LEU A 28 -4.94 -10.47 -2.47
C LEU A 28 -6.04 -9.84 -1.59
N PRO A 29 -5.70 -9.20 -0.46
CA PRO A 29 -6.71 -8.63 0.41
C PRO A 29 -7.54 -7.55 -0.29
N ALA A 30 -8.80 -7.40 0.13
CA ALA A 30 -9.64 -6.31 -0.35
C ALA A 30 -8.95 -4.94 -0.12
N GLY A 31 -9.04 -4.07 -1.11
CA GLY A 31 -8.39 -2.75 -1.07
C GLY A 31 -6.96 -2.72 -1.60
N PHE A 32 -6.37 -3.87 -1.97
CA PHE A 32 -5.11 -3.89 -2.72
C PHE A 32 -5.34 -3.56 -4.18
N ALA A 33 -4.52 -2.67 -4.70
CA ALA A 33 -4.50 -2.25 -6.08
C ALA A 33 -3.30 -2.85 -6.80
N VAL A 34 -3.53 -3.48 -7.96
CA VAL A 34 -2.48 -4.15 -8.73
C VAL A 34 -1.98 -3.25 -9.86
N GLY A 35 -0.67 -3.04 -9.93
CA GLY A 35 0.00 -2.27 -10.98
C GLY A 35 1.04 -3.11 -11.72
N LYS A 36 1.34 -2.71 -12.98
CA LYS A 36 2.43 -3.28 -13.81
C LYS A 36 3.64 -2.35 -13.93
N GLY A 37 3.62 -1.22 -13.24
CA GLY A 37 4.67 -0.21 -13.27
C GLY A 37 4.49 0.85 -14.34
N GLN A 38 3.98 0.49 -15.52
CA GLN A 38 3.64 1.43 -16.60
C GLN A 38 2.31 1.04 -17.28
N PRO A 39 1.35 1.99 -17.44
CA PRO A 39 1.35 3.31 -16.82
C PRO A 39 1.38 3.20 -15.28
N PRO A 40 1.74 4.28 -14.55
CA PRO A 40 1.77 4.27 -13.10
C PRO A 40 0.41 3.88 -12.50
N LEU A 41 0.45 3.14 -11.40
CA LEU A 41 -0.73 2.94 -10.56
C LEU A 41 -1.03 4.25 -9.82
N THR A 42 -2.25 4.75 -9.97
CA THR A 42 -2.74 6.01 -9.40
C THR A 42 -3.77 5.73 -8.30
N LEU A 43 -3.50 6.22 -7.10
CA LEU A 43 -4.38 6.06 -5.95
C LEU A 43 -4.79 7.41 -5.37
N LYS A 44 -6.04 7.49 -4.91
CA LYS A 44 -6.49 8.49 -3.96
C LYS A 44 -6.37 7.89 -2.56
N VAL A 45 -5.57 8.50 -1.71
CA VAL A 45 -5.44 8.18 -0.29
C VAL A 45 -6.08 9.28 0.53
N ASP A 46 -7.01 8.89 1.40
CA ASP A 46 -7.64 9.76 2.37
C ASP A 46 -7.09 9.44 3.76
N VAL A 47 -6.78 10.49 4.53
CA VAL A 47 -6.27 10.37 5.89
C VAL A 47 -7.23 11.11 6.83
N ALA A 48 -7.81 10.38 7.77
CA ALA A 48 -8.72 10.91 8.78
C ALA A 48 -8.46 10.20 10.11
N ASP A 49 -8.41 10.96 11.21
CA ASP A 49 -8.20 10.44 12.57
C ASP A 49 -6.98 9.51 12.70
N GLY A 50 -5.89 9.84 12.01
CA GLY A 50 -4.65 9.06 11.99
C GLY A 50 -4.73 7.73 11.21
N LYS A 51 -5.85 7.45 10.56
CA LYS A 51 -6.08 6.28 9.71
C LYS A 51 -6.03 6.68 8.25
N ALA A 52 -5.56 5.78 7.40
CA ALA A 52 -5.51 5.99 5.97
C ALA A 52 -6.30 4.90 5.23
N SER A 53 -6.93 5.29 4.13
CA SER A 53 -7.60 4.38 3.19
C SER A 53 -7.26 4.79 1.76
N SER A 54 -7.20 3.82 0.85
CA SER A 54 -6.85 4.05 -0.55
C SER A 54 -7.92 3.52 -1.51
N THR A 55 -8.15 4.27 -2.59
CA THR A 55 -8.98 3.86 -3.73
C THR A 55 -8.20 4.04 -5.02
N VAL A 56 -8.37 3.13 -5.99
CA VAL A 56 -7.81 3.29 -7.34
C VAL A 56 -8.60 4.36 -8.09
N VAL A 57 -7.89 5.30 -8.70
CA VAL A 57 -8.50 6.34 -9.56
C VAL A 57 -7.86 6.27 -10.94
N SER A 58 -8.66 6.36 -11.99
CA SER A 58 -8.15 6.36 -13.38
C SER A 58 -7.70 7.75 -13.84
N ASP A 59 -8.19 8.80 -13.19
CA ASP A 59 -7.80 10.19 -13.46
C ASP A 59 -6.62 10.57 -12.57
N ALA A 60 -5.48 10.88 -13.19
CA ALA A 60 -4.28 11.30 -12.48
C ALA A 60 -4.48 12.61 -11.70
N ALA A 61 -5.40 13.48 -12.11
CA ALA A 61 -5.70 14.72 -11.37
C ALA A 61 -6.41 14.46 -10.04
N GLN A 62 -7.01 13.28 -9.86
CA GLN A 62 -7.64 12.86 -8.60
C GLN A 62 -6.69 12.08 -7.70
N ALA A 63 -5.54 11.63 -8.23
CA ALA A 63 -4.56 10.88 -7.47
C ALA A 63 -3.74 11.80 -6.58
N ASN A 64 -3.37 11.32 -5.40
CA ASN A 64 -2.36 11.95 -4.54
C ASN A 64 -1.26 10.96 -4.14
N VAL A 65 -1.29 9.74 -4.69
CA VAL A 65 -0.26 8.73 -4.61
C VAL A 65 -0.08 8.10 -5.99
N THR A 66 1.17 7.94 -6.41
CA THR A 66 1.53 7.20 -7.63
C THR A 66 2.59 6.15 -7.32
N ALA A 67 2.45 4.99 -7.94
CA ALA A 67 3.43 3.93 -7.91
C ALA A 67 3.79 3.51 -9.33
N SER A 68 5.06 3.67 -9.71
CA SER A 68 5.56 3.36 -11.05
C SER A 68 6.73 2.40 -10.98
N GLY A 69 6.92 1.61 -12.03
CA GLY A 69 8.01 0.64 -12.14
C GLY A 69 8.84 0.92 -13.38
N GLY A 70 10.15 0.71 -13.26
CA GLY A 70 11.11 0.75 -14.36
C GLY A 70 12.03 -0.46 -14.30
N ALA A 71 12.27 -1.09 -15.45
CA ALA A 71 13.28 -2.15 -15.57
C ALA A 71 14.57 -1.56 -16.15
N ASP A 72 15.70 -1.86 -15.52
CA ASP A 72 17.02 -1.50 -16.01
C ASP A 72 17.99 -2.66 -15.73
N GLY A 73 18.77 -3.07 -16.72
CA GLY A 73 19.81 -4.10 -16.54
C GLY A 73 19.34 -5.47 -16.02
N GLY A 74 18.05 -5.80 -16.07
CA GLY A 74 17.48 -7.01 -15.46
C GLY A 74 17.01 -6.83 -14.01
N GLU A 75 17.24 -5.65 -13.44
CA GLU A 75 16.71 -5.18 -12.17
C GLU A 75 15.37 -4.49 -12.40
N THR A 76 14.59 -4.32 -11.32
CA THR A 76 13.38 -3.51 -11.34
C THR A 76 13.40 -2.54 -10.18
N MET A 77 13.12 -1.28 -10.47
CA MET A 77 12.91 -0.23 -9.48
C MET A 77 11.42 0.12 -9.44
N LEU A 78 10.80 0.05 -8.26
CA LEU A 78 9.49 0.62 -8.00
C LEU A 78 9.68 1.95 -7.26
N THR A 79 9.05 2.99 -7.78
CA THR A 79 9.02 4.31 -7.17
C THR A 79 7.62 4.58 -6.63
N ILE A 80 7.52 4.96 -5.36
CA ILE A 80 6.25 5.41 -4.75
C ILE A 80 6.40 6.88 -4.37
N ARG A 81 5.47 7.71 -4.84
CA ARG A 81 5.41 9.15 -4.53
C ARG A 81 4.02 9.50 -4.03
N HIS A 82 3.94 10.52 -3.15
CA HIS A 82 2.66 11.10 -2.76
C HIS A 82 2.74 12.60 -2.47
N ASP A 83 1.58 13.24 -2.43
CA ASP A 83 1.40 14.66 -2.11
C ASP A 83 0.73 14.88 -0.73
N LEU A 84 0.60 13.82 0.08
CA LEU A 84 0.12 13.89 1.45
C LEU A 84 1.08 14.68 2.36
N ALA A 85 0.53 15.37 3.36
CA ALA A 85 1.29 16.13 4.37
C ALA A 85 1.87 15.27 5.51
N VAL A 86 1.60 13.95 5.49
CA VAL A 86 2.08 12.99 6.50
C VAL A 86 2.90 11.90 5.82
N ALA A 87 3.80 11.27 6.58
CA ALA A 87 4.49 10.09 6.09
C ALA A 87 3.53 8.90 6.02
N ILE A 88 3.61 8.15 4.93
CA ILE A 88 2.74 6.99 4.68
C ILE A 88 3.60 5.76 4.32
N LYS A 89 3.20 4.58 4.77
CA LYS A 89 3.77 3.29 4.37
C LYS A 89 2.65 2.42 3.83
N PHE A 90 2.97 1.57 2.86
CA PHE A 90 2.04 0.62 2.29
C PHE A 90 2.49 -0.80 2.58
N ASP A 91 1.53 -1.70 2.59
CA ASP A 91 1.82 -3.08 2.32
C ASP A 91 2.05 -3.26 0.82
N LEU A 92 3.14 -3.94 0.49
CA LEU A 92 3.59 -4.18 -0.87
C LEU A 92 3.77 -5.68 -1.06
N TYR A 93 3.15 -6.19 -2.12
CA TYR A 93 3.49 -7.47 -2.69
C TYR A 93 4.07 -7.28 -4.08
N ILE A 94 5.02 -8.13 -4.45
CA ILE A 94 5.66 -8.14 -5.76
C ILE A 94 5.48 -9.49 -6.45
N SER A 95 5.48 -9.49 -7.77
CA SER A 95 5.26 -10.68 -8.58
C SER A 95 6.16 -10.69 -9.81
N SER A 96 6.94 -11.75 -9.98
CA SER A 96 7.77 -11.95 -11.17
C SER A 96 7.00 -12.61 -12.33
N ASP A 97 5.83 -13.18 -12.08
CA ASP A 97 5.00 -13.89 -13.08
C ASP A 97 3.64 -13.23 -13.34
N GLY A 98 3.18 -12.34 -12.45
CA GLY A 98 1.87 -11.69 -12.50
C GLY A 98 0.75 -12.43 -11.77
N GLU A 99 1.03 -13.62 -11.23
CA GLU A 99 0.03 -14.55 -10.66
C GLU A 99 0.30 -14.85 -9.18
N ARG A 100 1.58 -14.98 -8.80
CA ARG A 100 2.01 -15.17 -7.41
C ARG A 100 2.64 -13.90 -6.86
N PHE A 101 2.14 -13.48 -5.70
CA PHE A 101 2.50 -12.22 -5.05
C PHE A 101 3.21 -12.52 -3.73
N GLU A 102 4.45 -12.05 -3.60
CA GLU A 102 5.29 -12.21 -2.42
C GLU A 102 5.34 -10.90 -1.62
N TYR A 103 5.15 -10.98 -0.30
CA TYR A 103 5.15 -9.80 0.56
C TYR A 103 6.57 -9.26 0.78
N THR A 104 6.75 -7.95 0.61
CA THR A 104 8.02 -7.26 0.89
C THR A 104 7.84 -5.93 1.63
N SER A 105 6.60 -5.41 1.76
CA SER A 105 6.30 -4.07 2.29
C SER A 105 7.02 -2.92 1.54
N SER A 106 6.52 -1.68 1.63
CA SER A 106 7.28 -0.53 1.12
C SER A 106 8.08 0.09 2.25
N CYS A 107 9.17 0.80 1.97
CA CYS A 107 9.70 1.83 2.86
C CYS A 107 8.62 2.89 3.16
N ALA A 108 8.79 3.57 4.30
CA ALA A 108 7.98 4.73 4.60
C ALA A 108 8.33 5.87 3.63
N VAL A 109 7.29 6.53 3.10
CA VAL A 109 7.43 7.66 2.18
C VAL A 109 7.18 8.93 2.96
N THR A 110 8.20 9.79 3.04
CA THR A 110 8.09 11.12 3.68
C THR A 110 7.44 12.10 2.70
N PRO A 111 6.63 13.08 3.17
CA PRO A 111 6.14 14.15 2.31
C PRO A 111 7.24 14.78 1.44
N GLY A 112 7.00 14.85 0.13
CA GLY A 112 7.93 15.43 -0.83
C GLY A 112 9.12 14.54 -1.22
N ILE A 113 9.27 13.35 -0.64
CA ILE A 113 10.35 12.39 -0.94
C ILE A 113 9.73 11.12 -1.53
N SER A 114 10.31 10.59 -2.60
CA SER A 114 9.90 9.29 -3.14
C SER A 114 10.55 8.13 -2.37
N SER A 115 9.83 7.02 -2.21
CA SER A 115 10.48 5.72 -1.94
C SER A 115 10.98 5.11 -3.24
N PHE A 116 12.10 4.40 -3.15
CA PHE A 116 12.70 3.61 -4.21
C PHE A 116 12.96 2.19 -3.68
N GLU A 117 12.21 1.24 -4.20
CA GLU A 117 12.37 -0.19 -3.91
C GLU A 117 13.08 -0.84 -5.11
N MET A 118 14.23 -1.48 -4.88
CA MET A 118 15.02 -2.08 -5.94
C MET A 118 15.12 -3.59 -5.76
N TRP A 119 14.89 -4.33 -6.84
CA TRP A 119 15.06 -5.78 -6.88
C TRP A 119 16.03 -6.18 -7.97
N SER A 120 16.94 -7.09 -7.65
CA SER A 120 17.90 -7.71 -8.58
C SER A 120 17.24 -8.70 -9.55
N ARG A 121 15.93 -8.59 -9.77
CA ARG A 121 15.14 -9.47 -10.63
C ARG A 121 13.99 -8.69 -11.29
N PRO A 122 13.46 -9.17 -12.43
CA PRO A 122 12.27 -8.60 -13.03
C PRO A 122 11.03 -8.75 -12.14
N ILE A 123 10.31 -7.65 -11.93
CA ILE A 123 8.99 -7.62 -11.32
C ILE A 123 7.95 -7.23 -12.39
N ARG A 124 7.05 -8.16 -12.71
CA ARG A 124 6.01 -7.98 -13.75
C ARG A 124 4.75 -7.30 -13.22
N ALA A 125 4.47 -7.47 -11.93
CA ALA A 125 3.36 -6.84 -11.27
C ALA A 125 3.67 -6.59 -9.79
N PHE A 126 2.98 -5.64 -9.20
CA PHE A 126 2.99 -5.39 -7.77
C PHE A 126 1.56 -5.11 -7.29
N ALA A 127 1.31 -5.31 -6.00
CA ALA A 127 0.07 -4.96 -5.34
C ALA A 127 0.37 -4.03 -4.17
N LEU A 128 -0.29 -2.87 -4.14
CA LEU A 128 -0.14 -1.86 -3.11
C LEU A 128 -1.46 -1.71 -2.35
N GLY A 129 -1.42 -1.69 -1.02
CA GLY A 129 -2.62 -1.57 -0.21
C GLY A 129 -2.31 -1.28 1.25
N ASN A 130 -3.37 -1.21 2.06
CA ASN A 130 -3.28 -0.98 3.50
C ASN A 130 -2.35 0.20 3.88
N PRO A 131 -2.63 1.43 3.37
CA PRO A 131 -1.85 2.60 3.73
C PRO A 131 -1.93 2.84 5.24
N ARG A 132 -0.81 3.22 5.85
CA ARG A 132 -0.73 3.59 7.27
C ARG A 132 0.12 4.83 7.46
N VAL A 133 -0.33 5.73 8.32
CA VAL A 133 0.46 6.89 8.74
C VAL A 133 1.64 6.39 9.57
N VAL A 134 2.84 6.88 9.26
CA VAL A 134 4.07 6.53 9.96
C VAL A 134 4.49 7.69 10.86
N PRO A 135 4.70 7.46 12.17
CA PRO A 135 5.32 8.43 13.04
C PRO A 135 6.75 8.77 12.59
N ALA A 136 7.16 10.03 12.73
CA ALA A 136 8.46 10.51 12.24
C ALA A 136 9.68 9.77 12.81
N ASP A 137 9.55 9.12 13.97
CA ASP A 137 10.58 8.32 14.63
C ASP A 137 10.67 6.86 14.13
N ARG A 138 9.76 6.43 13.24
CA ARG A 138 9.68 5.05 12.70
C ARG A 138 9.78 4.98 11.18
N MET A 139 10.64 5.82 10.62
CA MET A 139 10.84 5.97 9.17
C MET A 139 11.82 4.96 8.55
N ALA A 140 12.32 3.99 9.32
CA ALA A 140 13.21 2.96 8.79
C ALA A 140 12.49 2.07 7.77
N CYS A 141 13.22 1.70 6.71
CA CYS A 141 12.88 0.54 5.90
C CYS A 141 13.17 -0.70 6.76
N ASP A 142 12.18 -1.58 6.92
CA ASP A 142 12.33 -2.83 7.67
C ASP A 142 12.56 -3.99 6.70
#